data_AF-A0A6C0AKF8-F1
#
_entry.id   AF-A0A6C0AKF8-F1
#
_cell.length_a   1.000
_cell.length_b   1.000
_cell.length_c   1.000
_cell.angle_alpha   90.00
_cell.angle_beta   90.00
_cell.angle_gamma   90.00
#
_symmetry.space_group_name_H-M   'P 1'
#
loop_
_entity.id
_entity.type
_entity.pdbx_description
1 polymer ?
#
loop_
_entity_poly.entity_id
_entity_poly.type
_entity_poly.pdbx_seq_one_letter_code
_entity_poly.pdbx_strand_id
1 'polypeptide(L)'
;MSKKTDNSNNIIEKFTEIVPYTPYICSSILGYYSYDLLKPYIHVGQTGVDYYAEAHLSPWNARIHTMGMPFTIFGILQWIPTLLGLNYNQSKMLAYNLYTLYAGHYFRIDKRVFLMYLIFYYLPLKYAINEYKIHDPSSLRWWLFKKGFITSFLALGFQEGIGHYIGGDIPSRPEGVLNAIVYAMYFSVCHWF
;
A
#
# COMPACT_ATOMS: atom_id res chain seq x y z
N MET A 1 -2.51 42.04 -13.03
CA MET A 1 -2.87 40.61 -12.99
C MET A 1 -1.71 39.85 -12.37
N SER A 2 -1.83 39.45 -11.11
CA SER A 2 -0.83 38.62 -10.42
C SER A 2 -0.85 37.22 -11.04
N LYS A 3 0.31 36.77 -11.57
CA LYS A 3 0.53 35.37 -11.94
C LYS A 3 0.46 34.57 -10.63
N LYS A 4 -0.65 33.87 -10.39
CA LYS A 4 -0.67 32.74 -9.46
C LYS A 4 0.34 31.72 -10.01
N THR A 5 1.55 31.73 -9.48
CA THR A 5 2.50 30.62 -9.62
C THR A 5 1.82 29.40 -9.02
N ASP A 6 1.56 28.44 -9.89
CA ASP A 6 0.88 27.19 -9.59
C ASP A 6 1.76 26.37 -8.62
N ASN A 7 1.42 26.43 -7.33
CA ASN A 7 2.18 25.80 -6.25
C ASN A 7 2.10 24.26 -6.29
N SER A 8 1.25 23.68 -7.16
CA SER A 8 1.06 22.24 -7.29
C SER A 8 2.26 21.55 -7.97
N ASN A 9 2.92 22.22 -8.92
CA ASN A 9 4.13 21.70 -9.59
C ASN A 9 5.31 21.55 -8.62
N ASN A 10 5.37 22.41 -7.60
CA ASN A 10 6.48 22.46 -6.64
C ASN A 10 6.55 21.20 -5.75
N ILE A 11 5.41 20.58 -5.42
CA ILE A 11 5.38 19.39 -4.55
C ILE A 11 5.77 18.14 -5.32
N ILE A 12 5.23 17.97 -6.53
CA ILE A 12 5.54 16.80 -7.37
C ILE A 12 7.01 16.83 -7.77
N GLU A 13 7.54 17.98 -8.19
CA GLU A 13 8.97 18.15 -8.50
C GLU A 13 9.84 17.78 -7.29
N LYS A 14 9.60 18.38 -6.13
CA LYS A 14 10.34 18.06 -4.89
C LYS A 14 10.25 16.57 -4.51
N PHE A 15 9.10 15.94 -4.66
CA PHE A 15 8.93 14.52 -4.38
C PHE A 15 9.75 13.67 -5.36
N THR A 16 9.70 13.99 -6.66
CA THR A 16 10.46 13.27 -7.71
C THR A 16 11.98 13.42 -7.56
N GLU A 17 12.45 14.50 -6.93
CA GLU A 17 13.86 14.74 -6.60
C GLU A 17 14.34 13.92 -5.39
N ILE A 18 13.49 13.66 -4.40
CA ILE A 18 13.89 12.97 -3.15
C ILE A 18 13.86 11.44 -3.31
N VAL A 19 12.89 10.92 -4.06
CA VAL A 19 12.68 9.48 -4.27
C VAL A 19 13.95 8.74 -4.75
N PRO A 20 14.78 9.27 -5.68
CA PRO A 20 16.00 8.63 -6.16
C PRO A 20 17.12 8.45 -5.12
N TYR A 21 17.05 9.11 -3.97
CA TYR A 21 18.16 9.16 -3.02
C TYR A 21 17.87 8.56 -1.66
N THR A 22 16.63 8.11 -1.40
CA THR A 22 16.29 7.55 -0.08
C THR A 22 16.76 6.10 0.04
N PRO A 23 17.73 5.77 0.92
CA PRO A 23 18.18 4.40 1.13
C PRO A 23 17.09 3.56 1.79
N TYR A 24 16.95 2.31 1.39
CA TYR A 24 15.90 1.41 1.92
C TYR A 24 15.97 1.23 3.45
N ILE A 25 17.18 1.29 4.03
CA ILE A 25 17.42 1.23 5.47
C ILE A 25 16.78 2.44 6.18
N CYS A 26 16.90 3.63 5.60
CA CYS A 26 16.26 4.83 6.16
C CYS A 26 14.74 4.70 6.16
N SER A 27 14.16 4.11 5.10
CA SER A 27 12.73 3.82 5.04
C SER A 27 12.29 2.80 6.09
N SER A 28 13.06 1.73 6.33
CA SER A 28 12.78 0.80 7.43
C SER A 28 12.84 1.47 8.81
N ILE A 29 13.85 2.31 9.05
CA ILE A 29 14.00 3.06 10.30
C ILE A 29 12.81 4.01 10.48
N LEU A 30 12.45 4.76 9.43
CA LEU A 30 11.28 5.62 9.43
C LEU A 30 10.00 4.83 9.71
N GLY A 31 9.84 3.66 9.11
CA GLY A 31 8.73 2.74 9.37
C GLY A 31 8.65 2.29 10.83
N TYR A 32 9.78 1.97 11.43
CA TYR A 32 9.84 1.60 12.85
C TYR A 32 9.39 2.76 13.76
N TYR A 33 9.79 3.99 13.45
CA TYR A 33 9.41 5.19 14.22
C TYR A 33 8.07 5.80 13.80
N SER A 34 7.48 5.37 12.68
CA SER A 34 6.23 5.95 12.18
C SER A 34 5.05 5.76 13.13
N TYR A 35 5.14 4.77 14.02
CA TYR A 35 4.19 4.58 15.12
C TYR A 35 3.91 5.88 15.89
N ASP A 36 4.98 6.56 16.30
CA ASP A 36 4.90 7.75 17.15
C ASP A 36 4.40 8.96 16.33
N LEU A 37 4.71 9.00 15.03
CA LEU A 37 4.23 10.01 14.09
C LEU A 37 2.73 9.86 13.77
N LEU A 38 2.25 8.62 13.68
CA LEU A 38 0.87 8.31 13.27
C LEU A 38 -0.13 8.32 14.44
N LYS A 39 0.35 8.06 15.67
CA LYS A 39 -0.47 7.98 16.89
C LYS A 39 -1.46 9.13 17.11
N PRO A 40 -1.15 10.40 16.80
CA PRO A 40 -2.12 11.49 16.96
C PRO A 40 -3.30 11.45 15.98
N TYR A 41 -3.20 10.70 14.88
CA TYR A 41 -4.14 10.75 13.77
C TYR A 41 -4.95 9.46 13.61
N ILE A 42 -4.37 8.31 13.97
CA ILE A 42 -4.99 6.99 13.81
C ILE A 42 -4.64 6.07 14.98
N HIS A 43 -5.42 5.00 15.14
CA HIS A 43 -5.02 3.89 16.01
C HIS A 43 -3.74 3.25 15.45
N VAL A 44 -2.77 2.98 16.31
CA VAL A 44 -1.46 2.43 15.92
C VAL A 44 -1.14 1.14 16.67
N GLY A 45 -0.29 0.31 16.07
CA GLY A 45 0.13 -0.97 16.65
C GLY A 45 -0.94 -2.02 16.63
N GLN A 46 -0.93 -2.89 17.63
CA GLN A 46 -1.96 -3.93 17.75
C GLN A 46 -3.36 -3.31 17.84
N THR A 47 -3.54 -2.20 18.55
CA THR A 47 -4.82 -1.48 18.58
C THR A 47 -5.27 -1.00 17.20
N GLY A 48 -4.33 -0.59 16.34
CA GLY A 48 -4.63 -0.22 14.95
C GLY A 48 -5.06 -1.40 14.09
N VAL A 49 -4.47 -2.57 14.33
CA VAL A 49 -4.85 -3.84 13.71
C VAL A 49 -6.22 -4.29 14.19
N ASP A 50 -6.47 -4.24 15.50
CA ASP A 50 -7.75 -4.63 16.11
C ASP A 50 -8.88 -3.76 15.59
N TYR A 51 -8.67 -2.44 15.51
CA TYR A 51 -9.64 -1.50 14.94
C TYR A 51 -9.96 -1.80 13.47
N TYR A 52 -8.96 -2.18 12.66
CA TYR A 52 -9.18 -2.64 11.29
C TYR A 52 -9.96 -3.98 11.27
N ALA A 53 -9.65 -4.90 12.18
CA ALA A 53 -10.28 -6.20 12.29
C ALA A 53 -11.74 -6.16 12.76
N GLU A 54 -12.21 -5.07 13.38
CA GLU A 54 -13.62 -4.91 13.79
C GLU A 54 -14.62 -5.09 12.63
N ALA A 55 -14.21 -4.75 11.41
CA ALA A 55 -15.03 -4.97 10.22
C ALA A 55 -14.86 -6.38 9.61
N HIS A 56 -13.90 -7.17 10.09
CA HIS A 56 -13.51 -8.46 9.51
C HIS A 56 -13.68 -9.60 10.52
N LEU A 57 -14.91 -9.83 10.94
CA LEU A 57 -15.30 -10.73 12.02
C LEU A 57 -15.26 -12.21 11.61
N SER A 58 -15.62 -12.53 10.37
CA SER A 58 -15.70 -13.92 9.92
C SER A 58 -14.35 -14.43 9.39
N PRO A 59 -13.99 -15.70 9.66
CA PRO A 59 -12.83 -16.34 9.02
C PRO A 59 -12.92 -16.36 7.49
N TRP A 60 -14.14 -16.32 6.95
CA TRP A 60 -14.38 -16.18 5.52
C TRP A 60 -13.84 -14.84 5.00
N ASN A 61 -14.31 -13.73 5.57
CA ASN A 61 -13.91 -12.39 5.17
C ASN A 61 -12.38 -12.21 5.28
N ALA A 62 -11.81 -12.65 6.40
CA ALA A 62 -10.36 -12.68 6.62
C ALA A 62 -9.57 -13.38 5.50
N ARG A 63 -10.04 -14.56 5.05
CA ARG A 63 -9.41 -15.32 3.96
C ARG A 63 -9.56 -14.62 2.61
N ILE A 64 -10.74 -14.09 2.30
CA ILE A 64 -10.97 -13.31 1.07
C ILE A 64 -10.03 -12.09 1.04
N HIS A 65 -9.91 -11.36 2.15
CA HIS A 65 -8.99 -10.22 2.24
C HIS A 65 -7.53 -10.64 2.03
N THR A 66 -7.13 -11.75 2.64
CA THR A 66 -5.79 -12.33 2.48
C THR A 66 -5.48 -12.65 1.01
N MET A 67 -6.46 -13.17 0.26
CA MET A 67 -6.30 -13.45 -1.17
C MET A 67 -6.33 -12.19 -2.05
N GLY A 68 -7.17 -11.21 -1.72
CA GLY A 68 -7.33 -9.99 -2.50
C GLY A 68 -6.19 -8.98 -2.35
N MET A 69 -5.62 -8.86 -1.14
CA MET A 69 -4.64 -7.81 -0.85
C MET A 69 -3.37 -7.84 -1.72
N PRO A 70 -2.78 -8.99 -2.09
CA PRO A 70 -1.67 -9.04 -3.04
C PRO A 70 -1.99 -8.35 -4.38
N PHE A 71 -3.22 -8.51 -4.90
CA PHE A 71 -3.66 -7.86 -6.14
C PHE A 71 -3.91 -6.37 -5.94
N THR A 72 -4.48 -5.98 -4.80
CA THR A 72 -4.63 -4.58 -4.40
C THR A 72 -3.27 -3.88 -4.39
N ILE A 73 -2.27 -4.45 -3.73
CA ILE A 73 -0.92 -3.89 -3.65
C ILE A 73 -0.22 -3.87 -5.00
N PHE A 74 -0.32 -4.96 -5.78
CA PHE A 74 0.21 -4.97 -7.15
C PHE A 74 -0.37 -3.81 -7.98
N GLY A 75 -1.70 -3.63 -7.95
CA GLY A 75 -2.36 -2.56 -8.71
C GLY A 75 -1.93 -1.16 -8.24
N ILE A 76 -1.90 -0.93 -6.92
CA ILE A 76 -1.45 0.33 -6.31
C ILE A 76 -0.01 0.68 -6.70
N LEU A 77 0.89 -0.29 -6.65
CA LEU A 77 2.29 -0.11 -7.05
C LEU A 77 2.47 0.14 -8.56
N GLN A 78 1.44 -0.08 -9.39
CA GLN A 78 1.43 0.33 -10.78
C GLN A 78 0.86 1.74 -10.96
N TRP A 79 -0.37 1.99 -10.46
CA TRP A 79 -1.06 3.23 -10.79
C TRP A 79 -0.53 4.44 -10.02
N ILE A 80 -0.03 4.30 -8.79
CA ILE A 80 0.54 5.44 -8.04
C ILE A 80 1.79 6.00 -8.74
N PRO A 81 2.84 5.22 -9.04
CA PRO A 81 4.02 5.76 -9.71
C PRO A 81 3.69 6.37 -11.08
N THR A 82 2.74 5.77 -11.81
CA THR A 82 2.30 6.32 -13.09
C THR A 82 1.54 7.64 -12.94
N LEU A 83 0.65 7.75 -11.96
CA LEU A 83 -0.08 8.99 -11.65
C LEU A 83 0.88 10.13 -11.30
N LEU A 84 1.97 9.79 -10.59
CA LEU A 84 3.05 10.73 -10.24
C LEU A 84 4.05 10.98 -11.38
N GLY A 85 3.87 10.36 -12.55
CA GLY A 85 4.73 10.55 -13.71
C GLY A 85 6.16 10.00 -13.57
N LEU A 86 6.41 9.10 -12.61
CA LEU A 86 7.74 8.60 -12.27
C LEU A 86 8.36 7.81 -13.44
N ASN A 87 9.68 7.87 -13.61
CA ASN A 87 10.40 6.92 -14.47
C ASN A 87 10.61 5.57 -13.74
N TYR A 88 11.15 4.57 -14.45
CA TYR A 88 11.37 3.23 -13.92
C TYR A 88 12.22 3.22 -12.66
N ASN A 89 13.32 3.98 -12.62
CA ASN A 89 14.20 4.02 -11.45
C ASN A 89 13.48 4.65 -10.25
N GLN A 90 12.77 5.76 -10.45
CA GLN A 90 11.96 6.41 -9.42
C GLN A 90 10.83 5.50 -8.92
N SER A 91 10.10 4.84 -9.83
CA SER A 91 9.03 3.90 -9.50
C SER A 91 9.54 2.71 -8.70
N LYS A 92 10.64 2.09 -9.15
CA LYS A 92 11.33 1.01 -8.44
C LYS A 92 11.74 1.46 -7.02
N MET A 93 12.30 2.65 -6.89
CA MET A 93 12.71 3.17 -5.59
C MET A 93 11.54 3.46 -4.67
N LEU A 94 10.47 4.08 -5.17
CA LEU A 94 9.24 4.29 -4.41
C LEU A 94 8.68 2.95 -3.91
N ALA A 95 8.56 1.96 -4.80
CA ALA A 95 8.00 0.67 -4.46
C ALA A 95 8.81 -0.07 -3.37
N TYR A 96 10.15 -0.08 -3.50
CA TYR A 96 11.01 -0.66 -2.46
C TYR A 96 10.99 0.13 -1.16
N ASN A 97 10.96 1.47 -1.21
CA ASN A 97 10.88 2.30 -0.01
C ASN A 97 9.57 2.11 0.74
N LEU A 98 8.44 2.00 0.05
CA LEU A 98 7.15 1.65 0.67
C LEU A 98 7.24 0.26 1.30
N TYR A 99 7.74 -0.73 0.56
CA TYR A 99 7.88 -2.09 1.05
C TYR A 99 8.74 -2.17 2.32
N THR A 100 9.90 -1.49 2.36
CA THR A 100 10.75 -1.50 3.55
C THR A 100 10.21 -0.63 4.68
N LEU A 101 9.48 0.45 4.39
CA LEU A 101 8.77 1.25 5.39
C LEU A 101 7.70 0.43 6.12
N TYR A 102 6.85 -0.29 5.39
CA TYR A 102 5.87 -1.20 6.00
C TYR A 102 6.56 -2.33 6.77
N ALA A 103 7.66 -2.88 6.24
CA ALA A 103 8.43 -3.90 6.94
C ALA A 103 8.96 -3.40 8.29
N GLY A 104 9.54 -2.19 8.34
CA GLY A 104 9.98 -1.56 9.58
C GLY A 104 8.83 -1.31 10.57
N HIS A 105 7.68 -0.86 10.06
CA HIS A 105 6.47 -0.65 10.87
C HIS A 105 5.98 -1.96 11.50
N TYR A 106 5.85 -3.01 10.71
CA TYR A 106 5.33 -4.31 11.17
C TYR A 106 6.32 -5.05 12.08
N PHE A 107 7.62 -4.87 11.87
CA PHE A 107 8.64 -5.43 12.76
C PHE A 107 8.50 -4.93 14.21
N ARG A 108 8.06 -3.67 14.39
CA ARG A 108 7.78 -3.10 15.73
C ARG A 108 6.56 -3.74 16.40
N ILE A 109 5.63 -4.30 15.64
CA ILE A 109 4.36 -4.87 16.15
C ILE A 109 4.53 -6.37 16.46
N ASP A 110 4.80 -7.20 15.45
CA ASP A 110 5.05 -8.63 15.60
C ASP A 110 6.07 -9.11 14.55
N LYS A 111 7.15 -9.74 15.03
CA LYS A 111 8.26 -10.21 14.20
C LYS A 111 7.85 -11.35 13.25
N ARG A 112 6.90 -12.20 13.62
CA ARG A 112 6.41 -13.30 12.78
C ARG A 112 5.57 -12.76 11.64
N VAL A 113 4.67 -11.82 11.93
CA VAL A 113 3.84 -11.15 10.90
C VAL A 113 4.73 -10.35 9.95
N PHE A 114 5.76 -9.68 10.46
CA PHE A 114 6.79 -9.05 9.63
C PHE A 114 7.45 -10.02 8.63
N LEU A 115 7.87 -11.21 9.06
CA LEU A 115 8.48 -12.19 8.17
C LEU A 115 7.48 -12.66 7.10
N MET A 116 6.23 -12.89 7.47
CA MET A 116 5.19 -13.27 6.51
C MET A 116 4.87 -12.16 5.52
N TYR A 117 4.83 -10.90 5.96
CA TYR A 117 4.69 -9.75 5.10
C TYR A 117 5.80 -9.73 4.04
N LEU A 118 7.05 -9.95 4.43
CA LEU A 118 8.16 -9.98 3.49
C LEU A 118 7.96 -11.07 2.42
N ILE A 119 7.53 -12.26 2.82
CA ILE A 119 7.34 -13.37 1.88
C ILE A 119 6.17 -13.10 0.93
N PHE A 120 5.01 -12.71 1.47
CA PHE A 120 3.77 -12.56 0.71
C PHE A 120 3.82 -11.38 -0.26
N TYR A 121 4.36 -10.23 0.16
CA TYR A 121 4.31 -9.02 -0.64
C TYR A 121 5.52 -8.80 -1.55
N TYR A 122 6.56 -9.65 -1.45
CA TYR A 122 7.71 -9.59 -2.37
C TYR A 122 7.32 -9.90 -3.83
N LEU A 123 6.42 -10.87 -4.05
CA LEU A 123 5.99 -11.24 -5.39
C LEU A 123 5.19 -10.10 -6.07
N PRO A 124 4.10 -9.57 -5.48
CA PRO A 124 3.41 -8.38 -6.01
C PRO A 124 4.34 -7.22 -6.32
N LEU A 125 5.29 -6.92 -5.42
CA LEU A 125 6.31 -5.90 -5.61
C LEU A 125 7.17 -6.14 -6.86
N LYS A 126 7.71 -7.37 -7.01
CA LYS A 126 8.56 -7.73 -8.15
C LYS A 126 7.82 -7.65 -9.47
N TYR A 127 6.58 -8.16 -9.51
CA TYR A 127 5.75 -8.09 -10.72
C TYR A 127 5.42 -6.64 -11.09
N ALA A 128 5.03 -5.80 -10.13
CA ALA A 128 4.72 -4.40 -10.39
C ALA A 128 5.93 -3.64 -10.98
N ILE A 129 7.12 -3.82 -10.40
CA ILE A 129 8.36 -3.20 -10.89
C ILE A 129 8.72 -3.68 -12.30
N ASN A 130 8.60 -4.99 -12.57
CA ASN A 130 8.93 -5.55 -13.88
C ASN A 130 7.97 -5.04 -14.96
N GLU A 131 6.67 -4.99 -14.67
CA GLU A 131 5.66 -4.42 -15.56
C GLU A 131 5.95 -2.94 -15.85
N TYR A 132 6.36 -2.17 -14.84
CA TYR A 132 6.73 -0.78 -15.01
C TYR A 132 7.94 -0.62 -15.93
N LYS A 133 8.97 -1.47 -15.75
CA LYS A 133 10.19 -1.47 -16.58
C LYS A 133 9.89 -1.66 -18.07
N ILE A 134 8.98 -2.59 -18.39
CA ILE A 134 8.64 -2.93 -19.77
C ILE A 134 7.98 -1.74 -20.50
N HIS A 135 7.27 -0.88 -19.78
CA HIS A 135 6.43 0.17 -20.35
C HIS A 135 6.97 1.59 -20.12
N ASP A 136 8.15 1.76 -19.54
CA ASP A 136 8.83 3.07 -19.38
C ASP A 136 9.95 3.28 -20.43
N PRO A 137 10.07 4.46 -21.10
CA PRO A 137 9.16 5.60 -21.20
C PRO A 137 8.32 5.47 -22.49
N SER A 138 7.30 4.60 -22.47
CA SER A 138 6.43 4.40 -23.62
C SER A 138 5.13 5.21 -23.50
N SER A 139 4.43 5.41 -24.63
CA SER A 139 3.05 5.91 -24.68
C SER A 139 2.05 5.03 -23.89
N LEU A 140 2.48 3.85 -23.42
CA LEU A 140 1.68 2.90 -22.64
C LEU A 140 1.67 3.20 -21.14
N ARG A 141 2.28 4.30 -20.66
CA ARG A 141 2.11 4.73 -19.25
C ARG A 141 0.63 4.82 -18.87
N TRP A 142 -0.22 5.39 -19.72
CA TRP A 142 -1.66 5.46 -19.42
C TRP A 142 -2.34 4.09 -19.32
N TRP A 143 -1.83 3.10 -20.04
CA TRP A 143 -2.28 1.73 -19.92
C TRP A 143 -1.90 1.12 -18.56
N LEU A 144 -0.68 1.38 -18.06
CA LEU A 144 -0.27 0.96 -16.71
C LEU A 144 -1.17 1.56 -15.62
N PHE A 145 -1.50 2.85 -15.74
CA PHE A 145 -2.45 3.49 -14.82
C PHE A 145 -3.79 2.78 -14.83
N LYS A 146 -4.40 2.59 -16.01
CA LYS A 146 -5.70 1.92 -16.14
C LYS A 146 -5.66 0.50 -15.59
N LYS A 147 -4.65 -0.29 -15.98
CA LYS A 147 -4.47 -1.67 -15.52
C LYS A 147 -4.37 -1.71 -14.00
N GLY A 148 -3.44 -0.96 -13.41
CA GLY A 148 -3.24 -0.94 -11.97
C GLY A 148 -4.46 -0.48 -11.20
N PHE A 149 -5.10 0.60 -11.65
CA PHE A 149 -6.31 1.14 -11.03
C PHE A 149 -7.44 0.10 -11.06
N ILE A 150 -7.75 -0.46 -12.23
CA ILE A 150 -8.80 -1.48 -12.38
C ILE A 150 -8.48 -2.72 -11.54
N THR A 151 -7.23 -3.20 -11.54
CA THR A 151 -6.85 -4.37 -10.73
C THR A 151 -7.06 -4.12 -9.24
N SER A 152 -6.59 -2.98 -8.71
CA SER A 152 -6.79 -2.66 -7.29
C SER A 152 -8.26 -2.39 -6.95
N PHE A 153 -9.01 -1.72 -7.83
CA PHE A 153 -10.44 -1.46 -7.64
C PHE A 153 -11.27 -2.75 -7.65
N LEU A 154 -11.03 -3.66 -8.60
CA LEU A 154 -11.73 -4.94 -8.65
C LEU A 154 -11.35 -5.85 -7.48
N ALA A 155 -10.08 -5.84 -7.05
CA ALA A 155 -9.65 -6.58 -5.86
C ALA A 155 -10.35 -6.07 -4.59
N LEU A 156 -10.40 -4.76 -4.39
CA LEU A 156 -11.14 -4.14 -3.28
C LEU A 156 -12.65 -4.41 -3.37
N GLY A 157 -13.23 -4.32 -4.57
CA GLY A 157 -14.65 -4.65 -4.79
C GLY A 157 -14.96 -6.13 -4.52
N PHE A 158 -14.05 -7.04 -4.86
CA PHE A 158 -14.15 -8.45 -4.50
C PHE A 158 -14.05 -8.65 -2.98
N GLN A 159 -13.13 -7.97 -2.30
CA GLN A 159 -13.01 -8.01 -0.85
C GLN A 159 -14.26 -7.49 -0.14
N GLU A 160 -14.88 -6.41 -0.64
CA GLU A 160 -16.12 -5.86 -0.08
C GLU A 160 -17.35 -6.73 -0.39
N GLY A 161 -17.55 -7.11 -1.66
CA GLY A 161 -18.74 -7.89 -2.05
C GLY A 161 -18.67 -9.34 -1.59
N ILE A 162 -17.53 -10.01 -1.82
CA ILE A 162 -17.41 -11.45 -1.49
C ILE A 162 -16.94 -11.64 -0.05
N GLY A 163 -16.03 -10.80 0.45
CA GLY A 163 -15.53 -10.91 1.81
C GLY A 163 -16.57 -10.46 2.84
N HIS A 164 -16.97 -9.19 2.77
CA HIS A 164 -17.89 -8.59 3.74
C HIS A 164 -19.34 -9.04 3.52
N TYR A 165 -19.91 -8.75 2.35
CA TYR A 165 -21.36 -8.94 2.13
C TYR A 165 -21.78 -10.42 2.16
N ILE A 166 -21.06 -11.32 1.48
CA ILE A 166 -21.35 -12.77 1.55
C ILE A 166 -20.93 -13.37 2.90
N GLY A 167 -19.88 -12.84 3.52
CA GLY A 167 -19.42 -13.28 4.85
C GLY A 167 -20.37 -12.93 5.99
N GLY A 168 -21.30 -11.99 5.77
CA GLY A 168 -22.20 -11.50 6.81
C GLY A 168 -21.54 -10.51 7.78
N ASP A 169 -20.40 -9.93 7.38
CA ASP A 169 -19.67 -8.95 8.17
C ASP A 169 -20.20 -7.54 7.91
N ILE A 170 -19.91 -6.60 8.83
CA ILE A 170 -20.29 -5.21 8.66
C ILE A 170 -19.51 -4.57 7.50
N PRO A 171 -20.11 -3.63 6.73
CA PRO A 171 -19.40 -2.95 5.66
C PRO A 171 -18.17 -2.16 6.13
N SER A 172 -17.22 -1.96 5.22
CA SER A 172 -16.07 -1.10 5.47
C SER A 172 -16.49 0.35 5.76
N ARG A 173 -15.87 0.98 6.76
CA ARG A 173 -16.20 2.33 7.23
C ARG A 173 -15.25 3.38 6.64
N PRO A 174 -15.72 4.56 6.17
CA PRO A 174 -14.87 5.61 5.63
C PRO A 174 -13.79 6.11 6.61
N GLU A 175 -14.11 6.24 7.89
CA GLU A 175 -13.18 6.65 8.94
C GLU A 175 -12.06 5.61 9.18
N GLY A 176 -12.28 4.35 8.77
CA GLY A 176 -11.30 3.27 8.87
C GLY A 176 -10.24 3.26 7.77
N VAL A 177 -10.37 4.11 6.74
CA VAL A 177 -9.51 4.06 5.54
C VAL A 177 -8.03 4.28 5.87
N LEU A 178 -7.70 5.23 6.76
CA LEU A 178 -6.30 5.48 7.12
C LEU A 178 -5.69 4.28 7.85
N ASN A 179 -6.44 3.65 8.76
CA ASN A 179 -6.03 2.40 9.39
C ASN A 179 -5.91 1.26 8.38
N ALA A 180 -6.82 1.17 7.40
CA ALA A 180 -6.76 0.16 6.34
C ALA A 180 -5.49 0.30 5.48
N ILE A 181 -5.11 1.52 5.11
CA ILE A 181 -3.85 1.79 4.38
C ILE A 181 -2.66 1.22 5.16
N VAL A 182 -2.64 1.42 6.47
CA VAL A 182 -1.50 1.02 7.31
C VAL A 182 -1.53 -0.45 7.71
N TYR A 183 -2.71 -1.05 7.94
CA TYR A 183 -2.84 -2.35 8.60
C TYR A 183 -3.49 -3.45 7.77
N ALA A 184 -4.11 -3.17 6.61
CA ALA A 184 -4.75 -4.22 5.81
C ALA A 184 -3.76 -5.31 5.35
N MET A 185 -2.53 -4.92 5.00
CA MET A 185 -1.49 -5.89 4.63
C MET A 185 -1.05 -6.74 5.81
N TYR A 186 -0.89 -6.12 6.99
CA TYR A 186 -0.53 -6.81 8.24
C TYR A 186 -1.62 -7.82 8.62
N PHE A 187 -2.87 -7.36 8.68
CA PHE A 187 -4.03 -8.19 8.99
C PHE A 187 -4.12 -9.40 8.06
N SER A 188 -3.95 -9.17 6.75
CA SER A 188 -4.00 -10.25 5.76
C SER A 188 -3.00 -11.37 6.00
N VAL A 189 -1.81 -11.07 6.52
CA VAL A 189 -0.79 -12.11 6.78
C VAL A 189 -0.77 -12.59 8.23
N CYS A 190 -1.52 -11.98 9.15
CA CYS A 190 -1.53 -12.40 10.54
C CYS A 190 -2.40 -13.67 10.78
N HIS A 191 -3.34 -13.99 9.89
CA HIS A 191 -4.19 -15.18 9.98
C HIS A 191 -3.46 -16.53 9.89
N TRP A 192 -2.15 -16.50 9.64
CA TRP A 192 -1.30 -17.70 9.61
C TRP A 192 -0.76 -18.10 10.98
N PHE A 193 -1.11 -17.36 12.05
CA PHE A 193 -0.60 -17.55 13.42
C PHE A 193 -1.71 -17.59 14.47
#